data_AF-C4XME1-F1
#
_entry.id   AF-C4XME1-F1
#
_cell.length_a   1.000
_cell.length_b   1.000
_cell.length_c   1.000
_cell.angle_alpha   90.00
_cell.angle_beta   90.00
_cell.angle_gamma   90.00
#
_symmetry.space_group_name_H-M   'P 1'
#
loop_
_entity.id
_entity.type
_entity.pdbx_description
1 polymer ?
#
loop_
_entity_poly.entity_id
_entity_poly.type
_entity_poly.pdbx_seq_one_letter_code
_entity_poly.pdbx_strand_id
1 'polypeptide(L)'
;MLRCLWCFMCKPFCFLHLPRTAGTTLNKVLSQNFEKDAIISLYKREEFERYKEISLENFQRIKLIQGHVLLQNYDPPQMYSSDVNVFTFLREPVARIQSEYFFLKQWKFSHMYEIIHNNNMSFVDYVTSDLSKVRYKGKNFMTRAISGEDLASSGARQKALSQAKKHLEKQFVFFGIQERFDESLVMLSKVLLLKNILYERRNVLSEKCKETLSSHDVEIATSYNALDIELYQFACDLFEDRLASKRVVTPAEIKVFTTMNAKYQRLCDLLNKKSGIQPGEIMLPK
;
A
#
# COMPACT_ATOMS: atom_id res chain seq x y z
N MET A 1 31.25 -31.56 11.27
CA MET A 1 29.76 -31.52 11.28
C MET A 1 29.32 -30.16 10.71
N LEU A 2 29.56 -29.95 9.41
CA LEU A 2 29.40 -28.70 8.66
C LEU A 2 28.07 -28.69 7.87
N ARG A 3 26.98 -29.09 8.52
CA ARG A 3 25.63 -29.02 7.95
C ARG A 3 24.86 -27.91 8.66
N CYS A 4 24.26 -27.02 7.86
CA CYS A 4 23.20 -26.06 8.24
C CYS A 4 23.55 -24.65 8.73
N LEU A 5 24.73 -24.09 8.44
CA LEU A 5 24.96 -22.64 8.54
C LEU A 5 24.62 -21.86 7.24
N TRP A 6 24.22 -22.56 6.17
CA TRP A 6 23.92 -21.96 4.86
C TRP A 6 22.43 -21.96 4.48
N CYS A 7 21.55 -22.52 5.31
CA CYS A 7 20.14 -22.74 4.98
C CYS A 7 19.17 -21.62 5.44
N PHE A 8 19.67 -20.60 6.16
CA PHE A 8 18.88 -19.43 6.56
C PHE A 8 19.07 -18.29 5.55
N MET A 9 18.45 -18.48 4.39
CA MET A 9 18.24 -17.40 3.44
C MET A 9 17.21 -16.44 4.05
N CYS A 10 17.62 -15.20 4.38
CA CYS A 10 16.69 -14.19 4.88
C CYS A 10 15.47 -14.10 3.96
N LYS A 11 14.29 -14.45 4.49
CA LYS A 11 12.99 -14.39 3.82
C LYS A 11 12.85 -13.03 3.12
N PRO A 12 12.48 -12.97 1.82
CA PRO A 12 12.31 -11.70 1.14
C PRO A 12 11.18 -10.91 1.80
N PHE A 13 11.27 -9.58 1.72
CA PHE A 13 10.17 -8.73 2.11
C PHE A 13 9.10 -8.73 1.03
N CYS A 14 7.83 -8.70 1.42
CA CYS A 14 6.70 -8.53 0.52
C CYS A 14 5.96 -7.24 0.90
N PHE A 15 6.03 -6.24 0.03
CA PHE A 15 5.18 -5.07 0.12
C PHE A 15 3.80 -5.40 -0.47
N LEU A 16 2.86 -5.73 0.40
CA LEU A 16 1.44 -5.87 0.04
C LEU A 16 0.88 -4.48 -0.25
N HIS A 17 1.02 -4.02 -1.48
CA HIS A 17 0.71 -2.64 -1.85
C HIS A 17 -0.79 -2.47 -2.13
N LEU A 18 -1.48 -1.84 -1.17
CA LEU A 18 -2.88 -1.44 -1.32
C LEU A 18 -2.98 -0.15 -2.18
N PRO A 19 -3.84 -0.09 -3.21
CA PRO A 19 -3.97 1.11 -4.01
C PRO A 19 -4.29 2.35 -3.17
N ARG A 20 -3.66 3.46 -3.55
CA ARG A 20 -3.89 4.80 -2.97
C ARG A 20 -3.48 4.97 -1.51
N THR A 21 -2.56 4.16 -1.00
CA THR A 21 -1.94 4.30 0.34
C THR A 21 -0.48 4.79 0.26
N ALA A 22 -0.22 5.78 -0.61
CA ALA A 22 1.11 6.36 -0.88
C ALA A 22 2.19 5.39 -1.43
N GLY A 23 1.79 4.21 -1.92
CA GLY A 23 2.76 3.20 -2.35
C GLY A 23 3.62 3.57 -3.56
N THR A 24 3.26 4.55 -4.41
CA THR A 24 4.19 5.04 -5.45
C THR A 24 5.41 5.73 -4.85
N THR A 25 5.20 6.59 -3.86
CA THR A 25 6.31 7.22 -3.14
C THR A 25 7.14 6.17 -2.42
N LEU A 26 6.49 5.20 -1.76
CA LEU A 26 7.21 4.13 -1.08
C LEU A 26 8.00 3.24 -2.03
N ASN A 27 7.44 2.84 -3.17
CA ASN A 27 8.17 2.08 -4.21
C ASN A 27 9.45 2.81 -4.63
N LYS A 28 9.41 4.15 -4.75
CA LYS A 28 10.60 4.93 -5.09
C LYS A 28 11.66 4.82 -3.99
N VAL A 29 11.27 4.97 -2.73
CA VAL A 29 12.19 4.77 -1.59
C VAL A 29 12.76 3.35 -1.60
N LEU A 30 11.93 2.33 -1.77
CA LEU A 30 12.38 0.93 -1.82
C LEU A 30 13.36 0.70 -2.98
N SER A 31 13.09 1.22 -4.18
CA SER A 31 13.99 1.12 -5.34
C SER A 31 15.36 1.80 -5.15
N GLN A 32 15.49 2.70 -4.17
CA GLN A 32 16.76 3.34 -3.81
C GLN A 32 17.54 2.54 -2.76
N ASN A 33 16.93 1.54 -2.13
CA ASN A 33 17.54 0.74 -1.07
C ASN A 33 17.76 -0.73 -1.45
N PHE A 34 17.12 -1.21 -2.51
CA PHE A 34 17.28 -2.57 -3.02
C PHE A 34 17.87 -2.55 -4.44
N GLU A 35 18.73 -3.52 -4.73
CA GLU A 35 19.26 -3.74 -6.08
C GLU A 35 18.12 -4.09 -7.04
N LYS A 36 18.16 -3.57 -8.27
CA LYS A 36 17.09 -3.75 -9.26
C LYS A 36 16.75 -5.22 -9.51
N ASP A 37 17.77 -6.08 -9.61
CA ASP A 37 17.61 -7.51 -9.89
C ASP A 37 17.19 -8.32 -8.65
N ALA A 38 17.18 -7.69 -7.47
CA ALA A 38 16.67 -8.26 -6.23
C ALA A 38 15.20 -7.88 -5.96
N ILE A 39 14.54 -7.18 -6.89
CA ILE A 39 13.15 -6.71 -6.77
C ILE A 39 12.26 -7.39 -7.81
N ILE A 40 11.18 -8.02 -7.35
CA ILE A 40 10.04 -8.39 -8.20
C ILE A 40 8.94 -7.34 -8.07
N SER A 41 8.49 -6.79 -9.20
CA SER A 41 7.38 -5.84 -9.27
C SER A 41 6.19 -6.46 -10.01
N LEU A 42 5.01 -6.50 -9.37
CA LEU A 42 3.80 -7.16 -9.85
C LEU A 42 2.63 -6.18 -9.89
N TYR A 43 2.63 -5.32 -10.90
CA TYR A 43 1.63 -4.27 -11.13
C TYR A 43 0.90 -4.39 -12.46
N LYS A 44 1.53 -5.00 -13.46
CA LYS A 44 1.04 -5.15 -14.83
C LYS A 44 0.90 -6.62 -15.20
N ARG A 45 -0.01 -6.94 -16.12
CA ARG A 45 -0.32 -8.32 -16.49
C ARG A 45 0.92 -9.09 -16.97
N GLU A 46 1.78 -8.42 -17.73
CA GLU A 46 3.00 -9.00 -18.29
C GLU A 46 4.00 -9.40 -17.19
N GLU A 47 4.01 -8.67 -16.07
CA GLU A 47 4.84 -8.99 -14.91
C GLU A 47 4.31 -10.22 -14.17
N PHE A 48 2.98 -10.33 -14.02
CA PHE A 48 2.34 -11.52 -13.45
C PHE A 48 2.59 -12.77 -14.30
N GLU A 49 2.53 -12.67 -15.63
CA GLU A 49 2.85 -13.80 -16.51
C GLU A 49 4.33 -14.16 -16.45
N ARG A 50 5.23 -13.15 -16.48
CA ARG A 50 6.68 -13.36 -16.40
C ARG A 50 7.10 -14.05 -15.11
N TYR A 51 6.50 -13.67 -13.99
CA TYR A 51 6.80 -14.20 -12.67
C TYR A 51 5.69 -15.11 -12.15
N LYS A 52 4.97 -15.79 -13.03
CA LYS A 52 3.99 -16.80 -12.64
C LYS A 52 4.67 -17.96 -11.92
N GLU A 53 5.82 -18.35 -12.45
CA GLU A 53 6.73 -19.35 -11.89
C GLU A 53 8.14 -18.76 -11.87
N ILE A 54 8.88 -19.04 -10.81
CA ILE A 54 10.27 -18.59 -10.65
C ILE A 54 11.10 -19.78 -10.17
N SER A 55 12.27 -19.97 -10.75
CA SER A 55 13.19 -21.00 -10.28
C SER A 55 13.62 -20.69 -8.85
N LEU A 56 13.88 -21.74 -8.06
CA LEU A 56 14.36 -21.57 -6.70
C LEU A 56 15.62 -20.68 -6.66
N GLU A 57 16.56 -20.90 -7.57
CA GLU A 57 17.79 -20.10 -7.67
C GLU A 57 17.52 -18.61 -7.89
N ASN A 58 16.56 -18.26 -8.74
CA ASN A 58 16.21 -16.86 -8.97
C ASN A 58 15.49 -16.27 -7.75
N PHE A 59 14.56 -17.03 -7.16
CA PHE A 59 13.84 -16.60 -5.97
C PHE A 59 14.77 -16.32 -4.79
N GLN A 60 15.82 -17.12 -4.65
CA GLN A 60 16.85 -16.99 -3.63
C GLN A 60 17.61 -15.64 -3.65
N ARG A 61 17.69 -15.00 -4.81
CA ARG A 61 18.32 -13.68 -5.00
C ARG A 61 17.38 -12.53 -4.67
N ILE A 62 16.08 -12.77 -4.65
CA ILE A 62 15.06 -11.76 -4.38
C ILE A 62 15.12 -11.33 -2.92
N LYS A 63 15.03 -10.02 -2.70
CA LYS A 63 14.97 -9.39 -1.38
C LYS A 63 13.67 -8.63 -1.17
N LEU A 64 13.01 -8.21 -2.25
CA LEU A 64 11.76 -7.48 -2.19
C LEU A 64 10.79 -7.94 -3.30
N ILE A 65 9.57 -8.25 -2.91
CA ILE A 65 8.42 -8.43 -3.80
C ILE A 65 7.49 -7.25 -3.53
N GLN A 66 7.01 -6.57 -4.57
CA GLN A 66 6.08 -5.45 -4.43
C GLN A 66 5.01 -5.49 -5.51
N GLY A 67 3.75 -5.21 -5.17
CA GLY A 67 2.70 -5.30 -6.17
C GLY A 67 1.29 -5.19 -5.64
N HIS A 68 0.32 -5.09 -6.56
CA HIS A 68 -1.09 -5.26 -6.24
C HIS A 68 -1.43 -6.75 -6.25
N VAL A 69 -0.86 -7.47 -5.29
CA VAL A 69 -0.94 -8.92 -5.16
C VAL A 69 -1.74 -9.32 -3.92
N LEU A 70 -2.12 -10.59 -3.88
CA LEU A 70 -2.54 -11.28 -2.66
C LEU A 70 -1.50 -12.36 -2.36
N LEU A 71 -1.40 -12.77 -1.10
CA LEU A 71 -0.49 -13.84 -0.69
C LEU A 71 -1.10 -15.21 -1.01
N GLN A 72 -0.25 -16.23 -1.13
CA GLN A 72 -0.69 -17.63 -1.27
C GLN A 72 -1.19 -18.18 0.07
N ASN A 73 -0.51 -17.82 1.15
CA ASN A 73 -0.92 -18.05 2.53
C ASN A 73 -0.63 -16.78 3.34
N TYR A 74 -1.43 -16.51 4.38
CA TYR A 74 -1.25 -15.35 5.27
C TYR A 74 -0.76 -15.73 6.67
N ASP A 75 -0.86 -17.02 7.05
CA ASP A 75 -0.40 -17.52 8.34
C ASP A 75 0.17 -18.96 8.21
N PRO A 76 1.52 -19.12 8.14
CA PRO A 76 2.50 -18.05 7.97
C PRO A 76 2.40 -17.38 6.57
N PRO A 77 2.82 -16.11 6.42
CA PRO A 77 2.77 -15.43 5.13
C PRO A 77 3.68 -16.08 4.08
N GLN A 78 3.13 -16.42 2.91
CA GLN A 78 3.85 -17.10 1.84
C GLN A 78 3.57 -16.53 0.45
N MET A 79 4.62 -16.50 -0.37
CA MET A 79 4.57 -16.31 -1.82
C MET A 79 5.58 -17.25 -2.48
N TYR A 80 5.25 -17.76 -3.66
CA TYR A 80 6.11 -18.73 -4.38
C TYR A 80 6.48 -19.95 -3.51
N SER A 81 5.50 -20.45 -2.75
CA SER A 81 5.65 -21.57 -1.80
C SER A 81 6.76 -21.36 -0.76
N SER A 82 7.12 -20.10 -0.50
CA SER A 82 8.20 -19.71 0.41
C SER A 82 7.71 -18.65 1.39
N ASP A 83 8.21 -18.71 2.61
CA ASP A 83 7.89 -17.72 3.63
C ASP A 83 8.42 -16.33 3.25
N VAL A 84 7.60 -15.31 3.51
CA VAL A 84 7.94 -13.90 3.23
C VAL A 84 7.67 -13.01 4.43
N ASN A 85 8.44 -11.92 4.54
CA ASN A 85 8.22 -10.89 5.56
C ASN A 85 7.29 -9.81 5.01
N VAL A 86 6.02 -9.84 5.39
CA VAL A 86 5.00 -8.95 4.80
C VAL A 86 4.95 -7.61 5.52
N PHE A 87 4.85 -6.54 4.75
CA PHE A 87 4.48 -5.22 5.26
C PHE A 87 3.50 -4.53 4.33
N THR A 88 2.74 -3.56 4.86
CA THR A 88 1.73 -2.82 4.10
C THR A 88 1.56 -1.39 4.61
N PHE A 89 0.75 -0.59 3.93
CA PHE A 89 0.35 0.75 4.37
C PHE A 89 -1.16 0.86 4.25
N LEU A 90 -1.79 1.36 5.32
CA LEU A 90 -3.21 1.68 5.39
C LEU A 90 -3.41 3.20 5.23
N ARG A 91 -4.66 3.59 5.00
CA ARG A 91 -5.11 4.98 4.85
C ARG A 91 -6.54 5.08 5.35
N GLU A 92 -6.96 6.26 5.79
CA GLU A 92 -8.36 6.52 6.14
C GLU A 92 -9.28 6.04 4.99
N PRO A 93 -10.24 5.13 5.27
CA PRO A 93 -10.99 4.43 4.23
C PRO A 93 -11.73 5.32 3.24
N VAL A 94 -12.42 6.36 3.71
CA VAL A 94 -13.22 7.23 2.84
C VAL A 94 -12.29 8.02 1.91
N ALA A 95 -11.23 8.61 2.44
CA ALA A 95 -10.21 9.33 1.68
C ALA A 95 -9.48 8.42 0.69
N ARG A 96 -9.22 7.15 1.05
CA ARG A 96 -8.65 6.15 0.13
C ARG A 96 -9.54 5.92 -1.08
N ILE A 97 -10.83 5.67 -0.85
CA ILE A 97 -11.79 5.34 -1.91
C ILE A 97 -12.06 6.55 -2.80
N GLN A 98 -12.25 7.73 -2.20
CA GLN A 98 -12.35 8.98 -2.94
C GLN A 98 -11.14 9.14 -3.87
N SER A 99 -9.93 8.96 -3.33
CA SER A 99 -8.71 9.07 -4.12
C SER A 99 -8.59 8.00 -5.21
N GLU A 100 -9.13 6.80 -5.00
CA GLU A 100 -9.11 5.72 -5.98
C GLU A 100 -10.08 6.02 -7.12
N TYR A 101 -11.32 6.35 -6.79
CA TYR A 101 -12.36 6.66 -7.77
C TYR A 101 -11.92 7.78 -8.72
N PHE A 102 -11.49 8.93 -8.20
CA PHE A 102 -11.08 10.05 -9.06
C PHE A 102 -9.84 9.73 -9.89
N PHE A 103 -8.92 8.94 -9.34
CA PHE A 103 -7.76 8.48 -10.10
C PHE A 103 -8.16 7.56 -11.26
N LEU A 104 -9.02 6.56 -11.00
CA LEU A 104 -9.49 5.64 -12.05
C LEU A 104 -10.40 6.33 -13.07
N LYS A 105 -11.16 7.35 -12.66
CA LYS A 105 -11.97 8.23 -13.53
C LYS A 105 -11.11 9.13 -14.44
N GLN A 106 -9.84 9.35 -14.15
CA GLN A 106 -8.96 10.18 -14.98
C GLN A 106 -7.94 9.37 -15.78
N TRP A 107 -7.56 8.19 -15.28
CA TRP A 107 -6.47 7.41 -15.86
C TRP A 107 -6.92 6.54 -17.05
N LYS A 108 -6.86 7.12 -18.26
CA LYS A 108 -7.27 6.48 -19.53
C LYS A 108 -6.65 5.12 -19.83
N PHE A 109 -5.47 4.80 -19.30
CA PHE A 109 -4.80 3.51 -19.54
C PHE A 109 -5.22 2.42 -18.55
N SER A 110 -6.10 2.72 -17.60
CA SER A 110 -6.68 1.70 -16.72
C SER A 110 -7.89 1.05 -17.39
N HIS A 111 -7.98 -0.29 -17.34
CA HIS A 111 -9.22 -1.01 -17.71
C HIS A 111 -10.44 -0.48 -16.95
N MET A 112 -10.24 0.08 -15.77
CA MET A 112 -11.31 0.67 -14.97
C MET A 112 -11.87 1.97 -15.54
N TYR A 113 -11.07 2.72 -16.29
CA TYR A 113 -11.51 3.97 -16.90
C TYR A 113 -12.69 3.71 -17.83
N GLU A 114 -12.56 2.74 -18.73
CA GLU A 114 -13.63 2.36 -19.66
C GLU A 114 -14.89 1.90 -18.92
N ILE A 115 -14.75 1.06 -17.88
CA ILE A 115 -15.91 0.60 -17.11
C ILE A 115 -16.63 1.80 -16.48
N ILE A 116 -15.90 2.72 -15.84
CA ILE A 116 -16.49 3.91 -15.19
C ILE A 116 -17.22 4.78 -16.21
N HIS A 117 -16.62 5.09 -17.36
CA HIS A 117 -17.22 6.00 -18.34
C HIS A 117 -18.35 5.34 -19.14
N ASN A 118 -18.18 4.10 -19.59
CA ASN A 118 -19.19 3.42 -20.39
C ASN A 118 -20.48 3.13 -19.62
N ASN A 119 -20.39 3.01 -18.28
CA ASN A 119 -21.54 2.84 -17.40
C ASN A 119 -21.98 4.16 -16.74
N ASN A 120 -21.33 5.29 -17.07
CA ASN A 120 -21.54 6.60 -16.43
C ASN A 120 -21.59 6.51 -14.90
N MET A 121 -20.70 5.71 -14.29
CA MET A 121 -20.75 5.43 -12.86
C MET A 121 -20.40 6.68 -12.05
N SER A 122 -21.31 7.08 -11.18
CA SER A 122 -21.04 8.05 -10.11
C SER A 122 -20.12 7.46 -9.03
N PHE A 123 -19.73 8.29 -8.06
CA PHE A 123 -18.99 7.82 -6.89
C PHE A 123 -19.80 6.79 -6.08
N VAL A 124 -21.09 7.06 -5.86
CA VAL A 124 -22.01 6.14 -5.18
C VAL A 124 -22.15 4.83 -5.96
N ASP A 125 -22.31 4.90 -7.28
CA ASP A 125 -22.37 3.69 -8.11
C ASP A 125 -21.10 2.85 -7.98
N TYR A 126 -19.92 3.49 -7.98
CA TYR A 126 -18.64 2.80 -7.82
C TYR A 126 -18.51 2.10 -6.45
N VAL A 127 -18.91 2.77 -5.36
CA VAL A 127 -18.85 2.25 -3.99
C VAL A 127 -19.83 1.09 -3.80
N THR A 128 -21.04 1.24 -4.32
CA THR A 128 -22.14 0.28 -4.10
C THR A 128 -22.15 -0.84 -5.13
N SER A 129 -21.43 -0.70 -6.25
CA SER A 129 -21.43 -1.64 -7.39
C SER A 129 -21.28 -3.09 -6.97
N ASP A 130 -22.05 -3.97 -7.60
CA ASP A 130 -21.94 -5.41 -7.48
C ASP A 130 -21.35 -6.08 -8.74
N LEU A 131 -20.99 -5.26 -9.75
CA LEU A 131 -20.28 -5.71 -10.94
C LEU A 131 -18.98 -6.40 -10.52
N SER A 132 -18.72 -7.60 -11.05
CA SER A 132 -17.58 -8.44 -10.63
C SER A 132 -16.23 -7.72 -10.64
N LYS A 133 -16.00 -6.85 -11.64
CA LYS A 133 -14.76 -6.08 -11.79
C LYS A 133 -14.61 -4.91 -10.80
N VAL A 134 -15.71 -4.46 -10.18
CA VAL A 134 -15.80 -3.24 -9.34
C VAL A 134 -16.05 -3.58 -7.88
N ARG A 135 -16.86 -4.62 -7.63
CA ARG A 135 -17.41 -5.01 -6.32
C ARG A 135 -16.44 -4.86 -5.18
N TYR A 136 -15.22 -5.39 -5.30
CA TYR A 136 -14.25 -5.40 -4.22
C TYR A 136 -13.32 -4.19 -4.17
N LYS A 137 -13.38 -3.28 -5.15
CA LYS A 137 -12.56 -2.06 -5.16
C LYS A 137 -13.17 -0.95 -4.32
N GLY A 138 -14.49 -0.77 -4.46
CA GLY A 138 -15.26 0.30 -3.81
C GLY A 138 -15.70 0.03 -2.37
N LYS A 139 -15.65 -1.23 -1.91
CA LYS A 139 -16.14 -1.62 -0.57
C LYS A 139 -15.21 -2.60 0.15
N ASN A 140 -14.79 -2.27 1.38
CA ASN A 140 -13.98 -3.06 2.31
C ASN A 140 -12.70 -3.68 1.69
N PHE A 141 -12.02 -2.94 0.80
CA PHE A 141 -10.88 -3.45 0.05
C PHE A 141 -9.69 -3.77 0.97
N MET A 142 -9.37 -2.92 1.95
CA MET A 142 -8.21 -3.13 2.81
C MET A 142 -8.39 -4.38 3.67
N THR A 143 -9.57 -4.55 4.27
CA THR A 143 -9.94 -5.74 5.05
C THR A 143 -9.83 -6.99 4.20
N ARG A 144 -10.38 -6.99 2.99
CA ARG A 144 -10.27 -8.11 2.05
C ARG A 144 -8.81 -8.44 1.73
N ALA A 145 -8.02 -7.44 1.36
CA ALA A 145 -6.64 -7.64 0.93
C ALA A 145 -5.71 -8.11 2.05
N ILE A 146 -5.90 -7.60 3.27
CA ILE A 146 -5.08 -7.94 4.44
C ILE A 146 -5.51 -9.28 5.05
N SER A 147 -6.80 -9.62 5.00
CA SER A 147 -7.28 -10.92 5.50
C SER A 147 -7.02 -12.08 4.54
N GLY A 148 -7.02 -11.83 3.24
CA GLY A 148 -7.00 -12.89 2.22
C GLY A 148 -8.34 -13.60 2.03
N GLU A 149 -9.42 -13.14 2.70
CA GLU A 149 -10.75 -13.76 2.67
C GLU A 149 -11.66 -13.08 1.62
N ASP A 150 -12.66 -13.81 1.12
CA ASP A 150 -13.77 -13.23 0.36
C ASP A 150 -14.82 -12.65 1.33
N LEU A 151 -15.43 -11.51 0.97
CA LEU A 151 -16.43 -10.81 1.77
C LEU A 151 -17.89 -11.08 1.35
N ALA A 152 -18.11 -12.12 0.54
CA ALA A 152 -19.40 -12.44 -0.07
C ALA A 152 -20.54 -12.66 0.94
N SER A 153 -20.28 -13.29 2.10
CA SER A 153 -21.30 -13.55 3.14
C SER A 153 -21.03 -12.78 4.43
N SER A 154 -22.07 -12.62 5.27
CA SER A 154 -21.95 -11.92 6.56
C SER A 154 -20.92 -12.60 7.47
N GLY A 155 -21.05 -13.91 7.70
CA GLY A 155 -20.08 -14.67 8.52
C GLY A 155 -18.65 -14.59 7.99
N ALA A 156 -18.46 -14.48 6.68
CA ALA A 156 -17.15 -14.25 6.08
C ALA A 156 -16.58 -12.86 6.39
N ARG A 157 -17.43 -11.83 6.56
CA ARG A 157 -16.99 -10.46 6.90
C ARG A 157 -16.41 -10.36 8.31
N GLN A 158 -17.06 -10.92 9.33
CA GLN A 158 -16.51 -10.89 10.69
C GLN A 158 -15.21 -11.70 10.80
N LYS A 159 -15.16 -12.86 10.12
CA LYS A 159 -13.94 -13.66 10.01
C LYS A 159 -12.82 -12.87 9.34
N ALA A 160 -13.10 -12.22 8.21
CA ALA A 160 -12.13 -11.42 7.47
C ALA A 160 -11.56 -10.29 8.32
N LEU A 161 -12.41 -9.54 9.03
CA LEU A 161 -11.96 -8.47 9.92
C LEU A 161 -11.06 -8.99 11.04
N SER A 162 -11.46 -10.09 11.68
CA SER A 162 -10.67 -10.72 12.74
C SER A 162 -9.31 -11.21 12.24
N GLN A 163 -9.26 -11.82 11.05
CA GLN A 163 -8.01 -12.24 10.41
C GLN A 163 -7.14 -11.04 10.03
N ALA A 164 -7.73 -9.98 9.46
CA ALA A 164 -6.99 -8.78 9.09
C ALA A 164 -6.31 -8.14 10.31
N LYS A 165 -7.03 -8.00 11.43
CA LYS A 165 -6.46 -7.51 12.71
C LYS A 165 -5.32 -8.42 13.19
N LYS A 166 -5.54 -9.74 13.21
CA LYS A 166 -4.51 -10.73 13.58
C LYS A 166 -3.27 -10.62 12.69
N HIS A 167 -3.43 -10.46 11.39
CA HIS A 167 -2.31 -10.36 10.46
C HIS A 167 -1.49 -9.10 10.71
N LEU A 168 -2.12 -7.94 10.89
CA LEU A 168 -1.42 -6.68 11.24
C LEU A 168 -0.69 -6.77 12.58
N GLU A 169 -1.29 -7.44 13.55
CA GLU A 169 -0.75 -7.57 14.91
C GLU A 169 0.41 -8.56 14.97
N LYS A 170 0.27 -9.75 14.35
CA LYS A 170 1.11 -10.92 14.63
C LYS A 170 1.87 -11.48 13.43
N GLN A 171 1.39 -11.29 12.20
CA GLN A 171 1.98 -11.93 11.01
C GLN A 171 2.81 -10.98 10.16
N PHE A 172 2.37 -9.73 10.02
CA PHE A 172 3.07 -8.74 9.23
C PHE A 172 4.20 -8.13 10.06
N VAL A 173 5.40 -8.07 9.49
CA VAL A 173 6.57 -7.51 10.16
C VAL A 173 6.42 -6.00 10.38
N PHE A 174 5.58 -5.33 9.58
CA PHE A 174 5.29 -3.92 9.74
C PHE A 174 3.99 -3.51 9.04
N PHE A 175 3.36 -2.44 9.52
CA PHE A 175 2.42 -1.66 8.72
C PHE A 175 2.57 -0.17 9.02
N GLY A 176 2.32 0.68 8.02
CA GLY A 176 2.32 2.13 8.14
C GLY A 176 0.93 2.74 7.97
N ILE A 177 0.79 3.99 8.39
CA ILE A 177 -0.41 4.83 8.21
C ILE A 177 -0.05 5.97 7.26
N GLN A 178 -0.81 6.12 6.17
CA GLN A 178 -0.51 7.11 5.13
C GLN A 178 -0.56 8.55 5.65
N GLU A 179 -1.48 8.85 6.57
CA GLU A 179 -1.65 10.14 7.22
C GLU A 179 -0.43 10.48 8.10
N ARG A 180 0.30 9.45 8.55
CA ARG A 180 1.51 9.51 9.36
C ARG A 180 2.72 8.97 8.59
N PHE A 181 2.84 9.33 7.31
CA PHE A 181 3.79 8.70 6.39
C PHE A 181 5.25 8.86 6.82
N ASP A 182 5.67 10.04 7.29
CA ASP A 182 7.03 10.28 7.75
C ASP A 182 7.39 9.36 8.94
N GLU A 183 6.52 9.28 9.94
CA GLU A 183 6.68 8.43 11.12
C GLU A 183 6.73 6.95 10.71
N SER A 184 5.80 6.55 9.86
CA SER A 184 5.73 5.20 9.30
C SER A 184 7.01 4.84 8.54
N LEU A 185 7.57 5.78 7.77
CA LEU A 185 8.77 5.55 6.98
C LEU A 185 10.02 5.42 7.84
N VAL A 186 10.14 6.23 8.90
CA VAL A 186 11.26 6.11 9.86
C VAL A 186 11.19 4.77 10.57
N MET A 187 10.00 4.32 11.00
CA MET A 187 9.84 2.98 11.58
C MET A 187 10.17 1.87 10.59
N LEU A 188 9.63 1.92 9.38
CA LEU A 188 9.91 0.95 8.32
C LEU A 188 11.41 0.87 8.02
N SER A 189 12.12 2.00 8.05
CA SER A 189 13.56 2.04 7.82
C SER A 189 14.35 1.17 8.78
N LYS A 190 13.89 1.05 10.03
CA LYS A 190 14.53 0.19 11.05
C LYS A 190 14.21 -1.28 10.82
N VAL A 191 12.98 -1.59 10.40
CA VAL A 191 12.54 -2.98 10.13
C VAL A 191 13.24 -3.55 8.89
N LEU A 192 13.35 -2.75 7.83
CA LEU A 192 13.94 -3.17 6.54
C LEU A 192 15.41 -2.76 6.39
N LEU A 193 16.00 -2.09 7.38
CA LEU A 193 17.36 -1.54 7.35
C LEU A 193 17.59 -0.58 6.15
N LEU A 194 16.58 0.23 5.83
CA LEU A 194 16.65 1.23 4.76
C LEU A 194 17.61 2.35 5.15
N LYS A 195 18.51 2.72 4.24
CA LYS A 195 19.50 3.78 4.44
C LYS A 195 19.03 5.11 3.87
N ASN A 196 18.46 5.11 2.67
CA ASN A 196 17.99 6.32 2.00
C ASN A 196 16.48 6.40 2.05
N ILE A 197 15.95 7.24 2.95
CA ILE A 197 14.50 7.40 3.15
C ILE A 197 13.99 8.81 2.83
N LEU A 198 14.85 9.68 2.29
CA LEU A 198 14.39 10.95 1.72
C LEU A 198 13.63 10.68 0.44
N TYR A 199 12.48 11.33 0.28
CA TYR A 199 11.60 11.06 -0.85
C TYR A 199 11.04 12.35 -1.43
N GLU A 200 10.45 12.27 -2.60
CA GLU A 200 9.62 13.34 -3.17
C GLU A 200 8.17 12.85 -3.18
N ARG A 201 7.22 13.71 -2.79
CA ARG A 201 5.80 13.33 -2.86
C ARG A 201 5.39 13.11 -4.31
N ARG A 202 4.78 11.96 -4.61
CA ARG A 202 4.37 11.57 -5.96
C ARG A 202 2.90 11.17 -5.98
N ASN A 203 2.26 11.32 -7.14
CA ASN A 203 0.87 10.93 -7.39
C ASN A 203 -0.15 11.58 -6.43
N VAL A 204 0.16 12.80 -5.99
CA VAL A 204 -0.81 13.66 -5.32
C VAL A 204 -1.79 14.14 -6.40
N LEU A 205 -3.06 13.74 -6.29
CA LEU A 205 -4.11 14.31 -7.15
C LEU A 205 -4.10 15.83 -6.96
N SER A 206 -4.02 16.56 -8.06
CA SER A 206 -4.11 18.02 -8.02
C SER A 206 -5.43 18.43 -7.37
N GLU A 207 -5.45 19.53 -6.62
CA GLU A 207 -6.67 20.01 -5.97
C GLU A 207 -7.79 20.31 -6.97
N LYS A 208 -7.42 20.74 -8.19
CA LYS A 208 -8.36 20.95 -9.31
C LYS A 208 -9.06 19.67 -9.78
N CYS A 209 -8.46 18.51 -9.51
CA CYS A 209 -8.96 17.19 -9.92
C CYS A 209 -9.74 16.47 -8.81
N LYS A 210 -9.86 17.06 -7.61
CA LYS A 210 -10.64 16.50 -6.50
C LYS A 210 -12.01 17.17 -6.47
N GLU A 211 -13.04 16.44 -6.87
CA GLU A 211 -14.40 16.87 -6.56
C GLU A 211 -14.65 16.64 -5.05
N THR A 212 -15.25 17.63 -4.39
CA THR A 212 -15.66 17.52 -2.99
C THR A 212 -16.84 16.58 -2.90
N LEU A 213 -16.74 15.56 -2.05
CA LEU A 213 -17.85 14.64 -1.78
C LEU A 213 -18.96 15.37 -1.01
N SER A 214 -20.22 15.09 -1.35
CA SER A 214 -21.35 15.53 -0.56
C SER A 214 -21.43 14.74 0.76
N SER A 215 -22.20 15.23 1.74
CA SER A 215 -22.45 14.47 2.98
C SER A 215 -23.06 13.10 2.69
N HIS A 216 -23.93 13.02 1.69
CA HIS A 216 -24.54 11.76 1.25
C HIS A 216 -23.50 10.77 0.70
N ASP A 217 -22.56 11.23 -0.13
CA ASP A 217 -21.46 10.40 -0.64
C ASP A 217 -20.60 9.84 0.49
N VAL A 218 -20.29 10.67 1.49
CA VAL A 218 -19.51 10.27 2.67
C VAL A 218 -20.25 9.24 3.52
N GLU A 219 -21.56 9.41 3.73
CA GLU A 219 -22.39 8.45 4.45
C GLU A 219 -22.43 7.09 3.75
N ILE A 220 -22.64 7.06 2.43
CA ILE A 220 -22.61 5.82 1.64
C ILE A 220 -21.23 5.17 1.69
N ALA A 221 -20.16 5.93 1.48
CA ALA A 221 -18.79 5.42 1.57
C ALA A 221 -18.51 4.81 2.94
N THR A 222 -18.92 5.49 4.02
CA THR A 222 -18.76 5.04 5.40
C THR A 222 -19.50 3.72 5.64
N SER A 223 -20.78 3.65 5.27
CA SER A 223 -21.61 2.46 5.46
C SER A 223 -21.06 1.23 4.73
N TYR A 224 -20.68 1.40 3.45
CA TYR A 224 -20.14 0.30 2.64
C TYR A 224 -18.72 -0.11 3.04
N ASN A 225 -18.01 0.71 3.82
CA ASN A 225 -16.63 0.47 4.24
C ASN A 225 -16.47 0.34 5.76
N ALA A 226 -17.53 -0.05 6.46
CA ALA A 226 -17.52 -0.20 7.92
C ALA A 226 -16.40 -1.13 8.43
N LEU A 227 -16.05 -2.20 7.70
CA LEU A 227 -14.97 -3.10 8.12
C LEU A 227 -13.60 -2.44 7.96
N ASP A 228 -13.39 -1.71 6.85
CA ASP A 228 -12.15 -0.95 6.65
C ASP A 228 -12.00 0.16 7.69
N ILE A 229 -13.10 0.79 8.11
CA ILE A 229 -13.10 1.79 9.21
C ILE A 229 -12.69 1.15 10.53
N GLU A 230 -13.30 0.03 10.89
CA GLU A 230 -12.97 -0.66 12.13
C GLU A 230 -11.53 -1.19 12.13
N LEU A 231 -11.07 -1.73 10.99
CA LEU A 231 -9.69 -2.17 10.81
C LEU A 231 -8.70 -1.00 10.89
N TYR A 232 -9.04 0.13 10.27
CA TYR A 232 -8.19 1.32 10.27
C TYR A 232 -8.07 1.91 11.67
N GLN A 233 -9.16 2.00 12.43
CA GLN A 233 -9.11 2.45 13.83
C GLN A 233 -8.21 1.54 14.68
N PHE A 234 -8.40 0.22 14.57
CA PHE A 234 -7.52 -0.75 15.23
C PHE A 234 -6.05 -0.58 14.84
N ALA A 235 -5.77 -0.36 13.55
CA ALA A 235 -4.41 -0.15 13.07
C ALA A 235 -3.80 1.14 13.62
N CYS A 236 -4.57 2.22 13.71
CA CYS A 236 -4.14 3.48 14.32
C CYS A 236 -3.79 3.29 15.80
N ASP A 237 -4.67 2.65 16.58
CA ASP A 237 -4.43 2.41 18.02
C ASP A 237 -3.16 1.57 18.22
N LEU A 238 -3.02 0.46 17.48
CA LEU A 238 -1.84 -0.39 17.53
C LEU A 238 -0.56 0.33 17.05
N PHE A 239 -0.68 1.24 16.08
CA PHE A 239 0.45 2.04 15.59
C PHE A 239 0.92 3.04 16.65
N GLU A 240 -0.01 3.70 17.36
CA GLU A 240 0.31 4.56 18.50
C GLU A 240 1.01 3.79 19.60
N ASP A 241 0.51 2.60 19.98
CA ASP A 241 1.14 1.76 20.99
C ASP A 241 2.58 1.38 20.60
N ARG A 242 2.80 1.02 19.32
CA ARG A 242 4.14 0.70 18.79
C ARG A 242 5.07 1.90 18.85
N LEU A 243 4.59 3.11 18.52
CA LEU A 243 5.37 4.34 18.65
C LEU A 243 5.66 4.71 20.11
N ALA A 244 4.66 4.63 20.98
CA ALA A 244 4.78 4.95 22.41
C ALA A 244 5.76 4.02 23.13
N SER A 245 5.87 2.75 22.69
CA SER A 245 6.84 1.79 23.23
C SER A 245 8.30 2.22 23.04
N LYS A 246 8.59 3.11 22.08
CA LYS A 246 9.95 3.57 21.68
C LYS A 246 10.95 2.44 21.39
N ARG A 247 10.46 1.20 21.17
CA ARG A 247 11.32 0.04 20.91
C ARG A 247 11.96 0.08 19.52
N VAL A 248 11.30 0.73 18.57
CA VAL A 248 11.73 0.77 17.16
C VAL A 248 12.37 2.11 16.80
N VAL A 249 11.77 3.22 17.23
CA VAL A 249 12.22 4.59 16.90
C VAL A 249 11.97 5.54 18.06
N THR A 250 12.76 6.59 18.15
CA THR A 250 12.57 7.67 19.12
C THR A 250 11.86 8.88 18.49
N PRO A 251 11.13 9.70 19.28
CA PRO A 251 10.57 10.96 18.80
C PRO A 251 11.61 11.94 18.24
N ALA A 252 12.85 11.89 18.74
CA ALA A 252 13.95 12.71 18.25
C ALA A 252 14.36 12.32 16.82
N GLU A 253 14.49 11.02 16.53
CA GLU A 253 14.79 10.53 15.18
C GLU A 253 13.72 10.94 14.17
N ILE A 254 12.44 10.80 14.54
CA ILE A 254 11.31 11.23 13.72
C ILE A 254 11.41 12.74 13.44
N LYS A 255 11.62 13.56 14.48
CA LYS A 255 11.72 15.02 14.34
C LYS A 255 12.89 15.43 13.43
N VAL A 256 14.05 14.79 13.58
CA VAL A 256 15.22 15.02 12.73
C VAL A 256 14.89 14.68 11.28
N PHE A 257 14.31 13.50 11.04
CA PHE A 257 13.92 13.08 9.71
C PHE A 257 12.90 14.04 9.09
N THR A 258 11.78 14.34 9.75
CA THR A 258 10.74 15.24 9.23
C THR A 258 11.30 16.62 8.90
N THR A 259 12.21 17.15 9.74
CA THR A 259 12.87 18.45 9.47
C THR A 259 13.74 18.38 8.22
N MET A 260 14.53 17.31 8.07
CA MET A 260 15.39 17.10 6.92
C MET A 260 14.59 16.87 5.64
N ASN A 261 13.56 16.02 5.71
CA ASN A 261 12.66 15.72 4.60
C ASN A 261 11.91 16.97 4.14
N ALA A 262 11.43 17.82 5.06
CA ALA A 262 10.78 19.09 4.71
C ALA A 262 11.73 20.07 3.99
N LYS A 263 13.03 20.08 4.32
CA LYS A 263 14.03 20.85 3.55
C LYS A 263 14.25 20.24 2.17
N TYR A 264 14.33 18.92 2.09
CA TYR A 264 14.48 18.19 0.83
C TYR A 264 13.28 18.43 -0.12
N GLN A 265 12.04 18.35 0.36
CA GLN A 265 10.84 18.66 -0.43
C GLN A 265 10.92 20.07 -1.03
N ARG A 266 11.27 21.08 -0.20
CA ARG A 266 11.39 22.48 -0.67
C ARG A 266 12.43 22.63 -1.77
N LEU A 267 13.55 21.91 -1.67
CA LEU A 267 14.56 21.91 -2.72
C LEU A 267 14.03 21.27 -4.01
N CYS A 268 13.37 20.10 -3.92
CA CYS A 268 12.73 19.46 -5.07
C CYS A 268 11.70 20.38 -5.74
N ASP A 269 10.84 21.04 -4.96
CA ASP A 269 9.84 21.97 -5.48
C ASP A 269 10.47 23.16 -6.22
N LEU A 270 11.57 23.71 -5.70
CA LEU A 270 12.31 24.80 -6.36
C LEU A 270 12.95 24.33 -7.68
N LEU A 271 13.53 23.13 -7.69
CA LEU A 271 14.13 22.56 -8.90
C LEU A 271 13.07 22.27 -9.96
N ASN A 272 11.94 21.67 -9.59
CA ASN A 272 10.83 21.39 -10.49
C ASN A 272 10.29 22.69 -11.13
N LYS A 273 10.10 23.75 -10.33
CA LYS A 273 9.72 25.08 -10.83
C LYS A 273 10.74 25.64 -11.83
N LYS A 274 12.03 25.53 -11.54
CA LYS A 274 13.10 26.02 -12.42
C LYS A 274 13.19 25.23 -13.73
N SER A 275 12.92 23.93 -13.69
CA SER A 275 12.94 23.03 -14.85
C SER A 275 11.64 23.04 -15.66
N GLY A 276 10.64 23.84 -15.28
CA GLY A 276 9.34 23.89 -15.95
C GLY A 276 8.50 22.60 -15.76
N ILE A 277 8.89 21.71 -14.86
CA ILE A 277 8.16 20.49 -14.54
C ILE A 277 7.02 20.88 -13.59
N GLN A 278 5.77 20.81 -14.08
CA GLN A 278 4.61 21.05 -13.24
C GLN A 278 4.42 19.89 -12.26
N PRO A 279 4.34 20.14 -10.93
CA PRO A 279 3.95 19.11 -9.98
C PRO A 279 2.49 18.70 -10.26
N GLY A 280 2.27 17.44 -10.63
CA GLY A 280 0.92 16.87 -10.69
C GLY A 280 0.35 16.56 -12.08
N GLU A 281 1.10 16.76 -13.18
CA GLU A 281 0.82 15.93 -14.35
C GLU A 281 1.14 14.48 -13.96
N ILE A 282 0.19 13.58 -14.19
CA ILE A 282 0.40 12.13 -13.99
C ILE A 282 1.36 11.69 -15.10
N MET A 283 2.64 12.05 -14.95
CA MET A 283 3.64 11.91 -16.00
C MET A 283 3.92 10.43 -16.25
N LEU A 284 3.92 9.58 -15.21
CA LEU A 284 4.02 8.13 -15.32
C LEU A 284 3.43 7.48 -14.05
N PRO A 285 2.19 6.97 -14.07
CA PRO A 285 1.69 6.16 -12.98
C PRO A 285 2.24 4.73 -13.19
N LYS A 286 3.46 4.50 -12.70
CA LYS A 286 4.24 3.24 -12.70
C LYS A 286 5.07 2.95 -13.95
#